data_AF-A0A372QKZ8-F1
#
_entry.id   AF-A0A372QKZ8-F1
#
_cell.length_a   1.000
_cell.length_b   1.000
_cell.length_c   1.000
_cell.angle_alpha   90.00
_cell.angle_beta   90.00
_cell.angle_gamma   90.00
#
_symmetry.space_group_name_H-M   'P 1'
#
loop_
_entity.id
_entity.type
_entity.pdbx_description
1 polymer ?
#
loop_
_entity_poly.entity_id
_entity_poly.type
_entity_poly.pdbx_seq_one_letter_code
_entity_poly.pdbx_strand_id
1 'polypeptide(L)'
;MMIVKAPIRSIIEVWFSTVWTIETLKHFENAVNTVLQYENAPNNKPPNPTKKEIHSKVRSLISHWKKSIVTPKSRQEAHKLWVKTFNSENATFTIIANLIEPRDRVQAVRHILTGEFPLMDDQQEKNLIASITMFNCNDGISPHSASEFMFQMMPMDAILPQNKRKETPFLNAIYNFLEDAIIKIFTWLSPPVGKTEAIEIYLHYQTVNNDNSELLASIRQLDPWTISWSNICDYFYAHDFHRLLRACSGENTVHILTSMNWVTEVFGAHIMEYDSKIRREFFIEAQNMISMTGKYTDPSGYFRHTKVITHPYNIGDMGATLMVKDSWQDYFFKGQDLNIGEVSFVPYSHTHKTHTFLNIYFTFNKKINPCTGYE
;
A
#
# COMPACT_ATOMS: atom_id res chain seq x y z
N MET A 1 22.15 -10.79 1.27
CA MET A 1 22.00 -12.07 2.00
C MET A 1 21.27 -11.80 3.31
N MET A 2 20.03 -12.28 3.47
CA MET A 2 19.34 -12.19 4.77
C MET A 2 20.07 -13.06 5.79
N ILE A 3 20.64 -12.42 6.81
CA ILE A 3 21.32 -13.09 7.91
C ILE A 3 20.23 -13.61 8.85
N VAL A 4 19.98 -14.92 8.83
CA VAL A 4 18.97 -15.66 9.63
C VAL A 4 17.52 -15.23 9.34
N LYS A 5 16.72 -16.13 8.77
CA LYS A 5 15.28 -15.88 8.52
C LYS A 5 14.58 -15.69 9.87
N ALA A 6 14.09 -14.48 10.15
CA ALA A 6 13.16 -14.27 11.25
C ALA A 6 11.90 -15.12 11.00
N PRO A 7 11.25 -15.66 12.05
CA PRO A 7 9.96 -16.32 11.91
C PRO A 7 8.95 -15.37 11.24
N ILE A 8 8.16 -15.89 10.30
CA ILE A 8 7.16 -15.11 9.55
C ILE A 8 6.17 -14.44 10.51
N ARG A 9 5.73 -15.20 11.52
CA ARG A 9 4.87 -14.70 12.59
C ARG A 9 5.47 -13.47 13.30
N SER A 10 6.78 -13.47 13.56
CA SER A 10 7.44 -12.32 14.19
C SER A 10 7.42 -11.07 13.31
N ILE A 11 7.52 -11.21 11.99
CA ILE A 11 7.40 -10.07 11.07
C ILE A 11 5.98 -9.49 11.12
N ILE A 12 4.97 -10.36 11.06
CA ILE A 12 3.55 -9.96 11.11
C ILE A 12 3.22 -9.29 12.45
N GLU A 13 3.71 -9.85 13.57
CA GLU A 13 3.53 -9.26 14.90
C GLU A 13 4.13 -7.85 14.99
N VAL A 14 5.37 -7.66 14.52
CA VAL A 14 6.02 -6.34 14.54
C VAL A 14 5.20 -5.31 13.76
N TRP A 15 4.77 -5.64 12.54
CA TRP A 15 4.09 -4.69 11.64
C TRP A 15 2.66 -4.37 12.04
N PHE A 16 1.91 -5.36 12.55
CA PHE A 16 0.46 -5.24 12.66
C PHE A 16 -0.07 -5.41 14.09
N SER A 17 0.76 -5.62 15.10
CA SER A 17 0.29 -5.88 16.46
C SER A 17 0.90 -4.95 17.51
N THR A 18 0.08 -4.52 18.45
CA THR A 18 0.51 -3.82 19.68
C THR A 18 0.96 -4.77 20.80
N VAL A 19 0.97 -6.07 20.51
CA VAL A 19 1.38 -7.13 21.44
C VAL A 19 2.21 -8.14 20.65
N TRP A 20 3.37 -8.47 21.18
CA TRP A 20 4.31 -9.39 20.55
C TRP A 20 4.62 -10.56 21.47
N THR A 21 5.05 -11.67 20.90
CA THR A 21 5.70 -12.71 21.69
C THR A 21 7.10 -12.29 22.13
N ILE A 22 7.61 -12.90 23.21
CA ILE A 22 9.00 -12.72 23.65
C ILE A 22 10.00 -13.14 22.54
N GLU A 23 9.64 -14.12 21.71
CA GLU A 23 10.45 -14.54 20.57
C GLU A 23 10.57 -13.42 19.54
N THR A 24 9.44 -12.82 19.16
CA THR A 24 9.41 -11.65 18.26
C THR A 24 10.26 -10.50 18.76
N LEU A 25 10.20 -10.20 20.06
CA LEU A 25 11.04 -9.18 20.67
C LEU A 25 12.54 -9.44 20.42
N LYS A 26 13.01 -10.68 20.65
CA LYS A 26 14.42 -11.05 20.44
C LYS A 26 14.83 -10.89 18.98
N HIS A 27 13.98 -11.30 18.03
CA HIS A 27 14.24 -11.13 16.61
C HIS A 27 14.30 -9.66 16.20
N PHE A 28 13.38 -8.84 16.72
CA PHE A 28 13.37 -7.41 16.48
C PHE A 28 14.63 -6.73 17.00
N GLU A 29 15.03 -7.00 18.25
CA GLU A 29 16.25 -6.43 18.84
C GLU A 29 17.50 -6.80 18.03
N ASN A 30 17.62 -8.06 17.60
CA ASN A 30 18.74 -8.50 16.78
C ASN A 30 18.78 -7.77 15.43
N ALA A 31 17.63 -7.65 14.76
CA ALA A 31 17.52 -6.95 13.47
C ALA A 31 17.90 -5.47 13.61
N VAL A 32 17.35 -4.78 14.61
CA VAL A 32 17.62 -3.36 14.87
C VAL A 32 19.08 -3.12 15.24
N ASN A 33 19.67 -3.98 16.09
CA ASN A 33 21.09 -3.89 16.43
C ASN A 33 21.99 -4.05 15.21
N THR A 34 21.64 -4.97 14.31
CA THR A 34 22.39 -5.20 13.06
C THR A 34 22.31 -3.97 12.14
N VAL A 35 21.11 -3.44 11.90
CA VAL A 35 20.92 -2.29 11.00
C VAL A 35 21.58 -1.03 11.57
N LEU A 36 21.56 -0.82 12.88
CA LEU A 36 22.21 0.33 13.51
C LEU A 36 23.75 0.29 13.45
N GLN A 37 24.35 -0.84 13.08
CA GLN A 37 25.80 -0.93 12.81
C GLN A 37 26.18 -0.48 11.40
N TYR A 38 25.22 -0.25 10.51
CA TYR A 38 25.50 0.22 9.14
C TYR A 38 26.09 1.63 9.16
N GLU A 39 26.79 2.02 8.11
CA GLU A 39 27.39 3.36 7.97
C GLU A 39 26.32 4.42 7.68
N ASN A 40 26.69 5.71 7.74
CA ASN A 40 25.75 6.78 7.39
C ASN A 40 25.75 7.02 5.88
N ALA A 41 24.57 6.99 5.27
CA ALA A 41 24.41 7.37 3.88
C ALA A 41 24.72 8.88 3.70
N PRO A 42 25.30 9.30 2.58
CA PRO A 42 25.53 10.71 2.29
C PRO A 42 24.18 11.44 2.15
N ASN A 43 24.00 12.55 2.88
CA ASN A 43 22.71 13.25 2.94
C ASN A 43 22.23 13.82 1.59
N ASN A 44 23.14 14.13 0.64
CA ASN A 44 22.83 14.86 -0.59
C ASN A 44 23.45 14.23 -1.86
N LYS A 45 23.95 12.99 -1.80
CA LYS A 45 24.54 12.34 -2.98
C LYS A 45 23.69 11.17 -3.45
N PRO A 46 23.72 10.83 -4.74
CA PRO A 46 23.07 9.63 -5.24
C PRO A 46 23.42 8.41 -4.40
N PRO A 47 22.45 7.53 -4.17
CA PRO A 47 22.70 6.35 -3.38
C PRO A 47 23.69 5.41 -4.07
N ASN A 48 24.53 4.74 -3.27
CA ASN A 48 25.26 3.57 -3.75
C ASN A 48 24.52 2.32 -3.24
N PRO A 49 23.79 1.60 -4.11
CA PRO A 49 23.03 0.43 -3.68
C PRO A 49 23.93 -0.59 -2.98
N THR A 50 25.14 -0.82 -3.45
CA THR A 50 26.03 -1.87 -2.93
C THR A 50 26.57 -1.64 -1.51
N LYS A 51 26.33 -0.48 -0.88
CA LYS A 51 26.85 -0.16 0.45
C LYS A 51 25.83 -0.34 1.56
N LYS A 52 26.30 -0.90 2.68
CA LYS A 52 25.52 -1.01 3.94
C LYS A 52 25.48 0.34 4.65
N GLU A 53 24.71 1.26 4.11
CA GLU A 53 24.54 2.63 4.61
C GLU A 53 23.07 2.89 4.94
N ILE A 54 22.80 3.73 5.96
CA ILE A 54 21.44 4.19 6.29
C ILE A 54 21.40 5.70 6.45
N HIS A 55 20.32 6.32 5.97
CA HIS A 55 20.10 7.76 6.11
C HIS A 55 19.91 8.16 7.58
N SER A 56 20.40 9.33 7.96
CA SER A 56 20.38 9.84 9.35
C SER A 56 18.97 9.87 9.98
N LYS A 57 17.96 10.31 9.23
CA LYS A 57 16.55 10.28 9.68
C LYS A 57 16.03 8.86 9.93
N VAL A 58 16.38 7.91 9.07
CA VAL A 58 15.99 6.50 9.22
C VAL A 58 16.68 5.90 10.44
N ARG A 59 17.98 6.18 10.64
CA ARG A 59 18.71 5.77 11.85
C ARG A 59 18.07 6.33 13.11
N SER A 60 17.66 7.60 13.10
CA SER A 60 16.98 8.25 14.22
C SER A 60 15.68 7.52 14.58
N LEU A 61 14.85 7.20 13.58
CA LEU A 61 13.61 6.45 13.76
C LEU A 61 13.85 5.05 14.32
N ILE A 62 14.78 4.28 13.73
CA ILE A 62 15.13 2.93 14.21
C ILE A 62 15.68 2.97 15.64
N SER A 63 16.48 4.00 15.97
CA SER A 63 16.99 4.20 17.34
C SER A 63 15.87 4.53 18.33
N HIS A 64 14.87 5.30 17.91
CA HIS A 64 13.67 5.59 18.70
C HIS A 64 12.86 4.33 18.94
N TRP A 65 12.66 3.51 17.92
CA TRP A 65 11.99 2.22 18.02
C TRP A 65 12.70 1.27 18.99
N LYS A 66 14.04 1.17 18.91
CA LYS A 66 14.84 0.41 19.87
C LYS A 66 14.58 0.83 21.32
N LYS A 67 14.54 2.14 21.57
CA LYS A 67 14.30 2.69 22.92
C LYS A 67 12.85 2.47 23.37
N SER A 68 11.91 2.43 22.43
CA SER A 68 10.48 2.30 22.71
C SER A 68 10.09 0.89 23.16
N ILE A 69 10.89 -0.14 22.90
CA ILE A 69 10.61 -1.54 23.27
C ILE A 69 10.18 -1.71 24.73
N VAL A 70 10.76 -0.95 25.66
CA VAL A 70 10.49 -1.07 27.10
C VAL A 70 9.18 -0.38 27.53
N THR A 71 8.47 0.23 26.59
CA THR A 71 7.21 0.98 26.80
C THR A 71 6.24 0.66 25.66
N PRO A 72 5.10 0.03 25.93
CA PRO A 72 4.32 0.05 27.17
C PRO A 72 4.67 -1.07 28.14
N LYS A 73 4.38 -0.90 29.44
CA LYS A 73 4.66 -1.93 30.46
C LYS A 73 3.55 -2.97 30.60
N SER A 74 2.39 -2.73 29.99
CA SER A 74 1.25 -3.64 30.03
C SER A 74 0.43 -3.57 28.74
N ARG A 75 -0.32 -4.64 28.46
CA ARG A 75 -1.23 -4.72 27.33
C ARG A 75 -2.29 -3.61 27.34
N GLN A 76 -2.83 -3.29 28.52
CA GLN A 76 -3.80 -2.19 28.68
C GLN A 76 -3.18 -0.82 28.36
N GLU A 77 -1.92 -0.60 28.72
CA GLU A 77 -1.21 0.62 28.37
C GLU A 77 -0.95 0.71 26.86
N ALA A 78 -0.61 -0.41 26.22
CA ALA A 78 -0.49 -0.51 24.76
C ALA A 78 -1.77 -0.09 24.05
N HIS A 79 -2.92 -0.62 24.49
CA HIS A 79 -4.23 -0.29 23.92
C HIS A 79 -4.57 1.19 24.11
N LYS A 80 -4.26 1.78 25.28
CA LYS A 80 -4.47 3.21 25.53
C LYS A 80 -3.60 4.09 24.64
N LEU A 81 -2.34 3.70 24.43
CA LEU A 81 -1.42 4.42 23.55
C LEU A 81 -1.85 4.28 22.09
N TRP A 82 -2.23 3.08 21.67
CA TRP A 82 -2.81 2.81 20.35
C TRP A 82 -3.98 3.75 20.05
N VAL A 83 -4.98 3.86 20.94
CA VAL A 83 -6.13 4.74 20.72
C VAL A 83 -5.73 6.22 20.61
N LYS A 84 -4.67 6.65 21.29
CA LYS A 84 -4.17 8.03 21.19
C LYS A 84 -3.40 8.30 19.90
N THR A 85 -2.67 7.31 19.42
CA THR A 85 -1.78 7.40 18.27
C THR A 85 -2.52 7.14 16.96
N PHE A 86 -3.45 6.19 16.98
CA PHE A 86 -4.25 5.80 15.85
C PHE A 86 -5.40 6.81 15.68
N ASN A 87 -5.26 7.69 14.70
CA ASN A 87 -6.36 8.57 14.31
C ASN A 87 -7.43 7.72 13.62
N SER A 88 -8.40 7.22 14.38
CA SER A 88 -9.48 6.42 13.83
C SER A 88 -10.46 7.31 13.08
N GLU A 89 -10.18 7.55 11.80
CA GLU A 89 -11.15 8.21 10.92
C GLU A 89 -12.40 7.33 10.76
N ASN A 90 -13.55 7.96 10.51
CA ASN A 90 -14.82 7.27 10.25
C ASN A 90 -14.68 6.18 9.17
N ALA A 91 -13.79 6.38 8.18
CA ALA A 91 -13.52 5.45 7.11
C ALA A 91 -13.08 4.06 7.62
N THR A 92 -12.22 4.01 8.65
CA THR A 92 -11.67 2.75 9.19
C THR A 92 -12.76 1.84 9.76
N PHE A 93 -13.78 2.40 10.40
CA PHE A 93 -14.87 1.60 10.96
C PHE A 93 -15.85 1.06 9.91
N THR A 94 -15.79 1.56 8.68
CA THR A 94 -16.80 1.21 7.67
C THR A 94 -16.68 -0.20 7.14
N ILE A 95 -15.47 -0.79 7.20
CA ILE A 95 -15.27 -2.21 6.90
C ILE A 95 -16.12 -3.11 7.81
N ILE A 96 -16.25 -2.75 9.10
CA ILE A 96 -17.04 -3.51 10.08
C ILE A 96 -18.51 -3.50 9.70
N ALA A 97 -19.04 -2.35 9.27
CA ALA A 97 -20.42 -2.24 8.84
C ALA A 97 -20.73 -3.12 7.60
N ASN A 98 -19.70 -3.38 6.78
CA ASN A 98 -19.80 -4.16 5.57
C ASN A 98 -19.59 -5.67 5.77
N LEU A 99 -18.83 -6.12 6.77
CA LEU A 99 -18.62 -7.55 7.01
C LEU A 99 -19.94 -8.29 7.30
N ILE A 100 -20.15 -9.45 6.64
CA ILE A 100 -21.41 -10.21 6.73
C ILE A 100 -21.55 -10.96 8.06
N GLU A 101 -20.49 -11.62 8.53
CA GLU A 101 -20.56 -12.46 9.73
C GLU A 101 -20.30 -11.66 11.02
N PRO A 102 -21.05 -11.91 12.10
CA PRO A 102 -20.80 -11.29 13.40
C PRO A 102 -19.38 -11.55 13.93
N ARG A 103 -18.84 -12.76 13.72
CA ARG A 103 -17.50 -13.13 14.18
C ARG A 103 -16.40 -12.24 13.59
N ASP A 104 -16.50 -11.95 12.29
CA ASP A 104 -15.51 -11.15 11.57
C ASP A 104 -15.61 -9.69 12.00
N ARG A 105 -16.83 -9.18 12.22
CA ARG A 105 -17.06 -7.84 12.77
C ARG A 105 -16.41 -7.67 14.14
N VAL A 106 -16.62 -8.62 15.05
CA VAL A 106 -16.06 -8.56 16.41
C VAL A 106 -14.53 -8.57 16.37
N GLN A 107 -13.94 -9.44 15.55
CA GLN A 107 -12.50 -9.53 15.39
C GLN A 107 -11.89 -8.25 14.79
N ALA A 108 -12.50 -7.72 13.72
CA ALA A 108 -12.06 -6.48 13.09
C ALA A 108 -12.18 -5.27 14.05
N VAL A 109 -13.30 -5.15 14.77
CA VAL A 109 -13.49 -4.12 15.81
C VAL A 109 -12.44 -4.23 16.89
N ARG A 110 -12.20 -5.43 17.41
CA ARG A 110 -11.18 -5.65 18.46
C ARG A 110 -9.83 -5.15 17.96
N HIS A 111 -9.43 -5.56 16.76
CA HIS A 111 -8.17 -5.12 16.19
C HIS A 111 -8.08 -3.58 16.02
N ILE A 112 -9.13 -2.94 15.48
CA ILE A 112 -9.18 -1.48 15.33
C ILE A 112 -9.07 -0.76 16.68
N LEU A 113 -9.71 -1.29 17.73
CA LEU A 113 -9.73 -0.64 19.05
C LEU A 113 -8.48 -0.90 19.89
N THR A 114 -7.80 -2.02 19.68
CA THR A 114 -6.67 -2.42 20.53
C THR A 114 -5.32 -2.37 19.81
N GLY A 115 -5.32 -2.34 18.48
CA GLY A 115 -4.13 -2.50 17.64
C GLY A 115 -3.54 -3.91 17.71
N GLU A 116 -4.21 -4.85 18.39
CA GLU A 116 -3.69 -6.18 18.62
C GLU A 116 -4.17 -7.13 17.53
N PHE A 117 -3.23 -7.80 16.87
CA PHE A 117 -3.57 -8.75 15.82
C PHE A 117 -4.01 -10.09 16.45
N PRO A 118 -5.10 -10.73 15.99
CA PRO A 118 -5.77 -11.85 16.68
C PRO A 118 -4.97 -13.15 16.71
N LEU A 119 -3.73 -13.16 16.21
CA LEU A 119 -2.81 -14.28 16.38
C LEU A 119 -2.43 -14.52 17.85
N MET A 120 -2.65 -13.55 18.74
CA MET A 120 -2.19 -13.65 20.14
C MET A 120 -3.09 -14.52 21.02
N ASP A 121 -4.27 -14.89 20.54
CA ASP A 121 -5.25 -15.65 21.33
C ASP A 121 -4.81 -17.10 21.63
N ASP A 122 -3.80 -17.61 20.92
CA ASP A 122 -3.19 -18.93 21.13
C ASP A 122 -2.02 -18.93 22.14
N GLN A 123 -1.60 -17.76 22.64
CA GLN A 123 -0.45 -17.61 23.54
C GLN A 123 -0.85 -17.45 25.00
N GLN A 124 0.00 -17.96 25.90
CA GLN A 124 -0.11 -17.64 27.33
C GLN A 124 0.35 -16.19 27.57
N GLU A 125 -0.37 -15.46 28.44
CA GLU A 125 -0.08 -14.04 28.75
C GLU A 125 1.37 -13.79 29.17
N LYS A 126 1.98 -14.73 29.91
CA LYS A 126 3.39 -14.65 30.33
C LYS A 126 4.41 -14.64 29.18
N ASN A 127 4.01 -15.08 27.99
CA ASN A 127 4.85 -15.13 26.79
C ASN A 127 4.69 -13.89 25.90
N LEU A 128 3.85 -12.94 26.32
CA LEU A 128 3.51 -11.75 25.56
C LEU A 128 4.14 -10.51 26.20
N ILE A 129 4.53 -9.57 25.34
CA ILE A 129 4.96 -8.23 25.71
C ILE A 129 4.11 -7.19 25.00
N ALA A 130 3.88 -6.07 25.65
CA ALA A 130 3.25 -4.92 25.04
C ALA A 130 4.26 -4.17 24.17
N SER A 131 3.85 -3.71 23.00
CA SER A 131 4.68 -2.90 22.11
C SER A 131 3.82 -1.90 21.35
N ILE A 132 4.26 -0.67 21.22
CA ILE A 132 3.69 0.28 20.23
C ILE A 132 4.74 0.69 19.22
N THR A 133 5.82 -0.09 19.11
CA THR A 133 7.06 0.34 18.50
C THR A 133 6.86 0.81 17.05
N MET A 134 6.19 0.03 16.21
CA MET A 134 5.91 0.44 14.82
C MET A 134 4.93 1.60 14.70
N PHE A 135 4.14 1.87 15.74
CA PHE A 135 3.18 2.97 15.76
C PHE A 135 3.73 4.22 16.46
N ASN A 136 4.88 4.10 17.11
CA ASN A 136 5.53 5.18 17.84
C ASN A 136 6.60 5.84 16.98
N CYS A 137 6.33 7.04 16.48
CA CYS A 137 7.29 7.85 15.75
C CYS A 137 7.95 8.88 16.66
N ASN A 138 9.15 9.34 16.28
CA ASN A 138 9.84 10.43 16.98
C ASN A 138 9.25 11.79 16.57
N ASP A 139 9.52 12.82 17.37
CA ASP A 139 9.04 14.19 17.11
C ASP A 139 9.41 14.65 15.70
N GLY A 140 8.40 15.07 14.93
CA GLY A 140 8.54 15.51 13.54
C GLY A 140 8.28 14.44 12.48
N ILE A 141 8.06 13.18 12.88
CA ILE A 141 7.50 12.14 12.00
C ILE A 141 6.11 11.82 12.53
N SER A 142 5.09 12.07 11.71
CA SER A 142 3.72 11.69 12.06
C SER A 142 3.64 10.17 12.23
N PRO A 143 2.98 9.67 13.28
CA PRO A 143 2.68 8.25 13.39
C PRO A 143 1.83 7.82 12.19
N HIS A 144 1.82 6.50 11.95
CA HIS A 144 1.08 5.95 10.84
C HIS A 144 -0.39 6.44 10.85
N SER A 145 -0.86 6.99 9.73
CA SER A 145 -2.22 7.52 9.60
C SER A 145 -3.23 6.38 9.36
N ALA A 146 -4.53 6.68 9.39
CA ALA A 146 -5.58 5.69 9.13
C ALA A 146 -5.39 4.93 7.80
N SER A 147 -4.78 5.56 6.79
CA SER A 147 -4.51 4.95 5.48
C SER A 147 -3.45 3.85 5.50
N GLU A 148 -2.64 3.78 6.56
CA GLU A 148 -1.62 2.75 6.75
C GLU A 148 -2.12 1.62 7.68
N PHE A 149 -3.42 1.65 8.02
CA PHE A 149 -4.04 0.53 8.71
C PHE A 149 -4.17 -0.67 7.77
N MET A 150 -3.98 -1.88 8.31
CA MET A 150 -3.88 -3.08 7.47
C MET A 150 -5.10 -3.29 6.55
N PHE A 151 -6.32 -2.95 7.02
CA PHE A 151 -7.53 -3.12 6.20
C PHE A 151 -7.60 -2.15 5.02
N GLN A 152 -6.81 -1.08 5.03
CA GLN A 152 -6.68 -0.15 3.92
C GLN A 152 -5.51 -0.50 3.00
N MET A 153 -4.46 -1.16 3.51
CA MET A 153 -3.28 -1.54 2.73
C MET A 153 -3.40 -2.88 1.99
N MET A 154 -4.20 -3.82 2.50
CA MET A 154 -4.20 -5.19 1.97
C MET A 154 -4.90 -5.31 0.59
N PRO A 155 -4.30 -6.01 -0.38
CA PRO A 155 -4.87 -6.18 -1.72
C PRO A 155 -6.01 -7.20 -1.70
N MET A 156 -7.21 -6.73 -1.38
CA MET A 156 -8.38 -7.59 -1.23
C MET A 156 -8.79 -8.28 -2.55
N ASP A 157 -8.51 -7.67 -3.69
CA ASP A 157 -8.66 -8.29 -5.01
C ASP A 157 -7.81 -9.57 -5.16
N ALA A 158 -6.68 -9.67 -4.46
CA ALA A 158 -5.88 -10.89 -4.39
C ALA A 158 -6.36 -11.85 -3.28
N ILE A 159 -6.83 -11.32 -2.15
CA ILE A 159 -7.22 -12.11 -0.96
C ILE A 159 -8.57 -12.80 -1.16
N LEU A 160 -9.59 -12.06 -1.59
CA LEU A 160 -10.98 -12.51 -1.63
C LEU A 160 -11.18 -13.72 -2.57
N PRO A 161 -10.62 -13.77 -3.80
CA PRO A 161 -10.80 -14.92 -4.70
C PRO A 161 -10.26 -16.26 -4.18
N GLN A 162 -9.27 -16.22 -3.29
CA GLN A 162 -8.61 -17.42 -2.78
C GLN A 162 -9.29 -17.99 -1.53
N ASN A 163 -10.33 -17.34 -1.03
CA ASN A 163 -10.93 -17.64 0.26
C ASN A 163 -12.44 -17.88 0.15
N LYS A 164 -12.99 -18.54 1.16
CA LYS A 164 -14.44 -18.69 1.33
C LYS A 164 -14.82 -18.30 2.75
N ARG A 165 -15.68 -17.29 2.89
CA ARG A 165 -16.09 -16.75 4.19
C ARG A 165 -16.59 -17.81 5.19
N LYS A 166 -17.28 -18.84 4.70
CA LYS A 166 -17.82 -19.91 5.55
C LYS A 166 -16.72 -20.75 6.20
N GLU A 167 -15.60 -20.92 5.51
CA GLU A 167 -14.49 -21.79 5.88
C GLU A 167 -13.41 -21.01 6.64
N THR A 168 -13.02 -19.84 6.13
CA THR A 168 -11.95 -19.01 6.68
C THR A 168 -12.55 -17.75 7.33
N PRO A 169 -12.20 -17.41 8.58
CA PRO A 169 -12.50 -16.08 9.15
C PRO A 169 -11.75 -14.97 8.41
N PHE A 170 -12.30 -13.76 8.38
CA PHE A 170 -11.75 -12.66 7.57
C PHE A 170 -10.30 -12.31 7.92
N LEU A 171 -9.96 -12.20 9.21
CA LEU A 171 -8.58 -11.89 9.63
C LEU A 171 -7.61 -13.04 9.34
N ASN A 172 -8.08 -14.29 9.34
CA ASN A 172 -7.26 -15.43 8.94
C ASN A 172 -6.96 -15.40 7.44
N ALA A 173 -7.91 -14.96 6.60
CA ALA A 173 -7.65 -14.80 5.17
C ALA A 173 -6.54 -13.75 4.91
N ILE A 174 -6.55 -12.64 5.66
CA ILE A 174 -5.47 -11.65 5.61
C ILE A 174 -4.15 -12.24 6.11
N TYR A 175 -4.17 -12.97 7.23
CA TYR A 175 -2.97 -13.61 7.77
C TYR A 175 -2.34 -14.58 6.77
N ASN A 176 -3.14 -15.49 6.18
CA ASN A 176 -2.66 -16.46 5.20
C ASN A 176 -2.00 -15.77 4.01
N PHE A 177 -2.61 -14.68 3.51
CA PHE A 177 -2.02 -13.88 2.44
C PHE A 177 -0.67 -13.27 2.85
N LEU A 178 -0.58 -12.68 4.05
CA LEU A 178 0.68 -12.12 4.57
C LEU A 178 1.75 -13.21 4.70
N GLU A 179 1.39 -14.37 5.23
CA GLU A 179 2.28 -15.51 5.39
C GLU A 179 2.84 -15.97 4.03
N ASP A 180 1.96 -16.21 3.05
CA ASP A 180 2.33 -16.61 1.69
C ASP A 180 3.21 -15.56 0.99
N ALA A 181 2.86 -14.28 1.13
CA ALA A 181 3.62 -13.17 0.55
C ALA A 181 5.03 -13.07 1.16
N ILE A 182 5.17 -13.20 2.48
CA ILE A 182 6.47 -13.18 3.16
C ILE A 182 7.29 -14.41 2.78
N ILE A 183 6.69 -15.61 2.67
CA ILE A 183 7.36 -16.83 2.19
C ILE A 183 7.92 -16.61 0.78
N LYS A 184 7.12 -16.00 -0.10
CA LYS A 184 7.54 -15.69 -1.48
C LYS A 184 8.74 -14.74 -1.50
N ILE A 185 8.68 -13.65 -0.72
CA ILE A 185 9.79 -12.70 -0.58
C ILE A 185 11.04 -13.39 -0.02
N PHE A 186 10.90 -14.23 1.01
CA PHE A 186 12.02 -14.99 1.56
C PHE A 186 12.66 -15.93 0.55
N THR A 187 11.85 -16.51 -0.35
CA THR A 187 12.35 -17.38 -1.43
C THR A 187 13.12 -16.56 -2.45
N TRP A 188 12.67 -15.34 -2.77
CA TRP A 188 13.37 -14.44 -3.68
C TRP A 188 14.66 -13.85 -3.12
N LEU A 189 14.67 -13.49 -1.84
CA LEU A 189 15.85 -12.91 -1.16
C LEU A 189 16.89 -13.96 -0.75
N SER A 190 16.50 -15.23 -0.69
CA SER A 190 17.36 -16.34 -0.28
C SER A 190 16.91 -17.62 -0.99
N PRO A 191 17.20 -17.72 -2.30
CA PRO A 191 16.74 -18.83 -3.12
C PRO A 191 17.36 -20.17 -2.66
N PRO A 192 16.68 -21.30 -2.88
CA PRO A 192 17.22 -22.62 -2.56
C PRO A 192 18.56 -22.91 -3.23
N VAL A 193 19.37 -23.75 -2.59
CA VAL A 193 20.67 -24.20 -3.12
C VAL A 193 20.52 -24.71 -4.55
N GLY A 194 21.33 -24.17 -5.47
CA GLY A 194 21.32 -24.51 -6.90
C GLY A 194 20.58 -23.51 -7.79
N LYS A 195 19.89 -22.50 -7.24
CA LYS A 195 19.39 -21.34 -7.98
C LYS A 195 20.30 -20.13 -7.76
N THR A 196 20.74 -19.48 -8.84
CA THR A 196 21.75 -18.41 -8.82
C THR A 196 21.18 -17.00 -8.74
N GLU A 197 19.88 -16.83 -9.00
CA GLU A 197 19.24 -15.50 -9.07
C GLU A 197 18.57 -15.18 -7.73
N ALA A 198 19.16 -14.23 -7.00
CA ALA A 198 18.58 -13.66 -5.80
C ALA A 198 18.18 -12.21 -6.06
N ILE A 199 17.06 -11.78 -5.47
CA ILE A 199 16.68 -10.36 -5.48
C ILE A 199 17.51 -9.62 -4.43
N GLU A 200 18.03 -8.47 -4.83
CA GLU A 200 18.65 -7.50 -3.92
C GLU A 200 17.73 -6.28 -3.79
N ILE A 201 17.53 -5.81 -2.56
CA ILE A 201 16.67 -4.66 -2.27
C ILE A 201 17.53 -3.55 -1.71
N TYR A 202 17.40 -2.37 -2.30
CA TYR A 202 18.10 -1.15 -1.93
C TYR A 202 17.08 -0.07 -1.58
N LEU A 203 17.19 0.49 -0.37
CA LEU A 203 16.25 1.51 0.13
C LEU A 203 16.94 2.87 0.18
N HIS A 204 16.32 3.86 -0.45
CA HIS A 204 16.87 5.21 -0.56
C HIS A 204 15.80 6.25 -0.20
N TYR A 205 16.22 7.28 0.52
CA TYR A 205 15.36 8.39 0.95
C TYR A 205 15.86 9.69 0.33
N GLN A 206 15.25 10.10 -0.77
CA GLN A 206 15.57 11.33 -1.50
C GLN A 206 14.33 11.89 -2.19
N THR A 207 14.32 13.19 -2.45
CA THR A 207 13.26 13.84 -3.23
C THR A 207 13.56 13.67 -4.72
N VAL A 208 12.67 12.97 -5.42
CA VAL A 208 12.74 12.78 -6.88
C VAL A 208 11.97 13.91 -7.55
N ASN A 209 12.69 14.87 -8.14
CA ASN A 209 12.13 16.00 -8.89
C ASN A 209 13.06 16.41 -10.04
N ASN A 210 12.60 17.31 -10.91
CA ASN A 210 13.35 17.77 -12.07
C ASN A 210 14.62 18.58 -11.72
N ASP A 211 14.73 19.12 -10.50
CA ASP A 211 15.87 19.95 -10.09
C ASP A 211 17.08 19.10 -9.68
N ASN A 212 16.88 17.81 -9.41
CA ASN A 212 17.93 16.89 -8.96
C ASN A 212 18.48 16.03 -10.11
N SER A 213 19.12 16.68 -11.09
CA SER A 213 19.65 16.01 -12.29
C SER A 213 20.66 14.89 -11.97
N GLU A 214 21.46 15.03 -10.90
CA GLU A 214 22.42 14.01 -10.48
C GLU A 214 21.72 12.71 -10.03
N LEU A 215 20.63 12.84 -9.26
CA LEU A 215 19.81 11.69 -8.86
C LEU A 215 19.13 11.04 -10.07
N LEU A 216 18.51 11.82 -10.94
CA LEU A 216 17.84 11.28 -12.13
C LEU A 216 18.81 10.52 -13.03
N ALA A 217 20.01 11.07 -13.24
CA ALA A 217 21.08 10.40 -13.97
C ALA A 217 21.52 9.09 -13.28
N SER A 218 21.61 9.09 -11.95
CA SER A 218 21.97 7.87 -11.21
C SER A 218 20.92 6.77 -11.31
N ILE A 219 19.62 7.11 -11.30
CA ILE A 219 18.54 6.15 -11.50
C ILE A 219 18.61 5.59 -12.92
N ARG A 220 18.81 6.46 -13.91
CA ARG A 220 18.97 6.06 -15.31
C ARG A 220 20.15 5.11 -15.53
N GLN A 221 21.27 5.32 -14.81
CA GLN A 221 22.44 4.44 -14.87
C GLN A 221 22.17 3.02 -14.36
N LEU A 222 21.11 2.80 -13.59
CA LEU A 222 20.67 1.46 -13.21
C LEU A 222 20.00 0.71 -14.38
N ASP A 223 19.76 1.39 -15.50
CA ASP A 223 19.03 0.88 -16.68
C ASP A 223 17.73 0.17 -16.29
N PRO A 224 16.80 0.87 -15.61
CA PRO A 224 15.65 0.23 -15.00
C PRO A 224 14.73 -0.37 -16.06
N TRP A 225 14.48 -1.66 -15.97
CA TRP A 225 13.47 -2.32 -16.79
C TRP A 225 12.06 -1.78 -16.50
N THR A 226 11.77 -1.50 -15.23
CA THR A 226 10.48 -0.99 -14.79
C THR A 226 10.67 0.07 -13.72
N ILE A 227 9.89 1.15 -13.78
CA ILE A 227 9.77 2.12 -12.70
C ILE A 227 8.30 2.24 -12.30
N SER A 228 8.01 1.99 -11.03
CA SER A 228 6.68 2.15 -10.45
C SER A 228 6.56 3.47 -9.70
N TRP A 229 5.51 4.24 -9.99
CA TRP A 229 5.23 5.57 -9.47
C TRP A 229 3.90 5.52 -8.71
N SER A 230 3.95 5.62 -7.38
CA SER A 230 2.75 5.58 -6.54
C SER A 230 2.35 7.00 -6.12
N ASN A 231 1.24 7.50 -6.69
CA ASN A 231 0.61 8.80 -6.42
C ASN A 231 1.45 10.04 -6.76
N ILE A 232 2.67 9.87 -7.29
CA ILE A 232 3.58 10.99 -7.54
C ILE A 232 3.08 11.88 -8.67
N CYS A 233 2.47 11.32 -9.73
CA CYS A 233 1.99 12.13 -10.87
C CYS A 233 0.97 13.20 -10.49
N ASP A 234 0.21 12.96 -9.43
CA ASP A 234 -0.86 13.86 -8.99
C ASP A 234 -0.32 15.20 -8.45
N TYR A 235 0.98 15.26 -8.18
CA TYR A 235 1.66 16.44 -7.66
C TYR A 235 2.50 17.16 -8.73
N PHE A 236 2.33 16.81 -10.01
CA PHE A 236 3.07 17.40 -11.12
C PHE A 236 2.13 17.81 -12.26
N TYR A 237 2.47 18.91 -12.93
CA TYR A 237 1.95 19.13 -14.27
C TYR A 237 2.46 18.04 -15.21
N ALA A 238 1.61 17.59 -16.14
CA ALA A 238 1.92 16.47 -17.03
C ALA A 238 3.26 16.65 -17.77
N HIS A 239 3.51 17.85 -18.29
CA HIS A 239 4.77 18.20 -18.96
C HIS A 239 6.00 18.00 -18.06
N ASP A 240 5.95 18.52 -16.82
CA ASP A 240 7.06 18.42 -15.89
C ASP A 240 7.28 16.98 -15.43
N PHE A 241 6.20 16.22 -15.28
CA PHE A 241 6.30 14.81 -14.95
C PHE A 241 6.95 14.01 -16.09
N HIS A 242 6.50 14.18 -17.34
CA HIS A 242 7.13 13.51 -18.49
C HIS A 242 8.62 13.85 -18.65
N ARG A 243 9.03 15.09 -18.36
CA ARG A 243 10.44 15.48 -18.31
C ARG A 243 11.22 14.68 -17.26
N LEU A 244 10.65 14.52 -16.06
CA LEU A 244 11.22 13.74 -14.98
C LEU A 244 11.35 12.27 -15.36
N LEU A 245 10.31 11.68 -15.96
CA LEU A 245 10.31 10.28 -16.40
C LEU A 245 11.44 10.04 -17.41
N ARG A 246 11.53 10.85 -18.47
CA ARG A 246 12.59 10.70 -19.49
C ARG A 246 14.01 10.86 -18.93
N ALA A 247 14.18 11.67 -17.89
CA ALA A 247 15.47 11.90 -17.28
C ALA A 247 15.98 10.70 -16.46
N CYS A 248 15.08 9.88 -15.90
CA CYS A 248 15.44 8.71 -15.10
C CYS A 248 15.25 7.35 -15.80
N SER A 249 14.64 7.32 -16.99
CA SER A 249 14.43 6.09 -17.75
C SER A 249 15.57 5.70 -18.67
N GLY A 250 15.79 4.39 -18.80
CA GLY A 250 16.55 3.76 -19.87
C GLY A 250 15.73 3.64 -21.17
N GLU A 251 16.32 3.03 -22.20
CA GLU A 251 15.67 2.88 -23.52
C GLU A 251 14.43 1.97 -23.42
N ASN A 252 14.52 0.91 -22.62
CA ASN A 252 13.49 -0.13 -22.54
C ASN A 252 12.60 -0.03 -21.31
N THR A 253 12.68 1.08 -20.57
CA THR A 253 11.94 1.24 -19.32
C THR A 253 10.44 1.26 -19.56
N VAL A 254 9.72 0.41 -18.82
CA VAL A 254 8.26 0.47 -18.66
C VAL A 254 7.92 1.25 -17.40
N HIS A 255 7.01 2.19 -17.52
CA HIS A 255 6.45 2.94 -16.40
C HIS A 255 5.14 2.32 -15.96
N ILE A 256 5.03 2.08 -14.66
CA ILE A 256 3.77 1.74 -13.98
C ILE A 256 3.39 2.94 -13.14
N LEU A 257 2.24 3.53 -13.41
CA LEU A 257 1.77 4.73 -12.73
C LEU A 257 0.46 4.46 -12.01
N THR A 258 0.42 4.76 -10.71
CA THR A 258 -0.81 4.78 -9.93
C THR A 258 -1.17 6.22 -9.58
N SER A 259 -2.37 6.65 -9.94
CA SER A 259 -2.94 7.95 -9.57
C SER A 259 -4.19 7.75 -8.73
N MET A 260 -4.26 8.42 -7.58
CA MET A 260 -5.39 8.35 -6.64
C MET A 260 -6.15 9.66 -6.52
N ASN A 261 -5.49 10.79 -6.79
CA ASN A 261 -6.05 12.13 -6.59
C ASN A 261 -6.42 12.83 -7.91
N TRP A 262 -6.24 12.20 -9.07
CA TRP A 262 -6.57 12.82 -10.35
C TRP A 262 -8.00 13.37 -10.42
N VAL A 263 -8.98 12.71 -9.77
CA VAL A 263 -10.37 13.17 -9.72
C VAL A 263 -10.55 14.50 -8.97
N THR A 264 -9.62 14.86 -8.08
CA THR A 264 -9.75 16.06 -7.24
C THR A 264 -9.46 17.35 -8.00
N GLU A 265 -8.81 17.25 -9.17
CA GLU A 265 -8.39 18.40 -9.98
C GLU A 265 -9.08 18.46 -11.34
N VAL A 266 -10.08 17.60 -11.58
CA VAL A 266 -10.77 17.48 -12.87
C VAL A 266 -12.23 17.91 -12.73
N PHE A 267 -12.58 19.04 -13.34
CA PHE A 267 -13.98 19.45 -13.49
C PHE A 267 -14.79 18.36 -14.19
N GLY A 268 -15.93 18.02 -13.62
CA GLY A 268 -16.83 16.96 -14.06
C GLY A 268 -16.54 15.60 -13.42
N ALA A 269 -15.51 15.47 -12.57
CA ALA A 269 -15.21 14.22 -11.88
C ALA A 269 -16.12 13.94 -10.69
N HIS A 270 -16.83 14.96 -10.17
CA HIS A 270 -17.72 14.83 -9.02
C HIS A 270 -19.19 15.01 -9.43
N ILE A 271 -20.06 14.14 -8.92
CA ILE A 271 -21.49 14.10 -9.33
C ILE A 271 -22.24 15.42 -9.08
N MET A 272 -21.80 16.20 -8.09
CA MET A 272 -22.43 17.47 -7.72
C MET A 272 -22.17 18.61 -8.72
N GLU A 273 -21.32 18.41 -9.72
CA GLU A 273 -21.03 19.41 -10.76
C GLU A 273 -22.06 19.40 -11.89
N TYR A 274 -22.88 18.36 -12.00
CA TYR A 274 -23.90 18.21 -13.03
C TYR A 274 -25.27 18.67 -12.54
N ASP A 275 -26.20 18.95 -13.44
CA ASP A 275 -27.60 19.25 -13.07
C ASP A 275 -28.37 17.99 -12.60
N SER A 276 -29.53 18.19 -11.99
CA SER A 276 -30.32 17.10 -11.40
C SER A 276 -30.82 16.06 -12.41
N LYS A 277 -31.02 16.43 -13.68
CA LYS A 277 -31.48 15.51 -14.73
C LYS A 277 -30.34 14.59 -15.14
N ILE A 278 -29.17 15.16 -15.43
CA ILE A 278 -27.97 14.42 -15.81
C ILE A 278 -27.52 13.49 -14.67
N ARG A 279 -27.57 13.96 -13.40
CA ARG A 279 -27.25 13.12 -12.23
C ARG A 279 -28.10 11.84 -12.16
N ARG A 280 -29.38 11.92 -12.55
CA ARG A 280 -30.29 10.77 -12.52
C ARG A 280 -29.94 9.74 -13.60
N GLU A 281 -29.53 10.20 -14.78
CA GLU A 281 -29.07 9.34 -15.86
C GLU A 281 -27.79 8.60 -15.43
N PHE A 282 -26.80 9.32 -14.88
CA PHE A 282 -25.58 8.74 -14.33
C PHE A 282 -25.86 7.72 -13.22
N PHE A 283 -26.81 8.03 -12.34
CA PHE A 283 -27.18 7.12 -11.28
C PHE A 283 -27.68 5.77 -11.83
N ILE A 284 -28.54 5.78 -12.85
CA ILE A 284 -29.10 4.57 -13.44
C ILE A 284 -28.02 3.75 -14.14
N GLU A 285 -27.16 4.40 -14.93
CA GLU A 285 -26.11 3.73 -15.70
C GLU A 285 -25.04 3.11 -14.78
N ALA A 286 -24.52 3.88 -13.83
CA ALA A 286 -23.54 3.36 -12.89
C ALA A 286 -24.15 2.30 -11.95
N GLN A 287 -25.43 2.40 -11.56
CA GLN A 287 -26.10 1.35 -10.81
C GLN A 287 -26.17 0.03 -11.60
N ASN A 288 -26.45 0.07 -12.90
CA ASN A 288 -26.45 -1.11 -13.76
C ASN A 288 -25.04 -1.72 -13.87
N MET A 289 -24.03 -0.89 -14.09
CA MET A 289 -22.63 -1.33 -14.20
C MET A 289 -22.15 -2.00 -12.91
N ILE A 290 -22.38 -1.36 -11.76
CA ILE A 290 -21.88 -1.86 -10.48
C ILE A 290 -22.69 -3.09 -10.00
N SER A 291 -23.97 -3.18 -10.36
CA SER A 291 -24.78 -4.39 -10.07
C SER A 291 -24.24 -5.64 -10.78
N MET A 292 -23.56 -5.48 -11.92
CA MET A 292 -22.89 -6.59 -12.61
C MET A 292 -21.55 -6.96 -11.96
N THR A 293 -20.85 -6.02 -11.31
CA THR A 293 -19.49 -6.23 -10.79
C THR A 293 -19.45 -6.80 -9.37
N GLY A 294 -20.48 -6.59 -8.54
CA GLY A 294 -20.43 -6.95 -7.11
C GLY A 294 -20.09 -8.42 -6.79
N LYS A 295 -20.47 -9.38 -7.64
CA LYS A 295 -20.07 -10.81 -7.48
C LYS A 295 -18.62 -11.08 -7.86
N TYR A 296 -18.05 -10.28 -8.75
CA TYR A 296 -16.66 -10.36 -9.16
C TYR A 296 -15.73 -9.64 -8.18
N THR A 297 -16.22 -8.60 -7.49
CA THR A 297 -15.43 -7.82 -6.52
C THR A 297 -15.16 -8.57 -5.21
N ASP A 298 -16.11 -9.40 -4.75
CA ASP A 298 -15.95 -10.25 -3.56
C ASP A 298 -16.55 -11.64 -3.79
N PRO A 299 -15.85 -12.50 -4.55
CA PRO A 299 -16.28 -13.88 -4.76
C PRO A 299 -16.30 -14.70 -3.47
N SER A 300 -15.53 -14.33 -2.43
CA SER A 300 -15.55 -14.98 -1.12
C SER A 300 -16.81 -14.67 -0.31
N GLY A 301 -17.46 -13.55 -0.61
CA GLY A 301 -18.65 -13.04 0.04
C GLY A 301 -18.42 -12.52 1.45
N TYR A 302 -17.23 -12.04 1.85
CA TYR A 302 -17.03 -11.46 3.18
C TYR A 302 -17.86 -10.19 3.44
N PHE A 303 -18.15 -9.40 2.39
CA PHE A 303 -18.72 -8.06 2.51
C PHE A 303 -20.12 -7.94 1.90
N ARG A 304 -20.90 -7.03 2.48
CA ARG A 304 -22.21 -6.59 1.99
C ARG A 304 -22.02 -5.50 0.94
N HIS A 305 -21.74 -5.89 -0.29
CA HIS A 305 -21.58 -4.93 -1.39
C HIS A 305 -22.87 -4.21 -1.78
N THR A 306 -24.05 -4.77 -1.49
CA THR A 306 -25.35 -4.20 -1.89
C THR A 306 -25.55 -2.76 -1.46
N LYS A 307 -25.03 -2.34 -0.30
CA LYS A 307 -25.14 -0.95 0.17
C LYS A 307 -24.09 -0.01 -0.42
N VAL A 308 -22.90 -0.52 -0.73
CA VAL A 308 -21.82 0.25 -1.37
C VAL A 308 -22.20 0.60 -2.81
N ILE A 309 -22.77 -0.38 -3.53
CA ILE A 309 -23.13 -0.27 -4.94
C ILE A 309 -24.48 0.43 -5.18
N THR A 310 -25.24 0.71 -4.13
CA THR A 310 -26.50 1.47 -4.18
C THR A 310 -26.37 2.87 -3.57
N HIS A 311 -25.19 3.23 -3.06
CA HIS A 311 -24.95 4.52 -2.45
C HIS A 311 -24.86 5.62 -3.52
N PRO A 312 -25.71 6.67 -3.49
CA PRO A 312 -25.78 7.66 -4.56
C PRO A 312 -24.47 8.39 -4.86
N TYR A 313 -23.64 8.66 -3.84
CA TYR A 313 -22.33 9.25 -4.06
C TYR A 313 -21.35 8.29 -4.73
N ASN A 314 -21.36 6.99 -4.38
CA ASN A 314 -20.44 6.03 -4.99
C ASN A 314 -20.78 5.80 -6.47
N ILE A 315 -22.07 5.63 -6.74
CA ILE A 315 -22.60 5.49 -8.11
C ILE A 315 -22.30 6.78 -8.90
N GLY A 316 -22.62 7.93 -8.32
CA GLY A 316 -22.45 9.23 -8.95
C GLY A 316 -21.00 9.54 -9.27
N ASP A 317 -20.09 9.34 -8.31
CA ASP A 317 -18.67 9.61 -8.48
C ASP A 317 -18.05 8.64 -9.49
N MET A 318 -18.42 7.36 -9.48
CA MET A 318 -17.98 6.42 -10.53
C MET A 318 -18.45 6.86 -11.92
N GLY A 319 -19.73 7.23 -12.08
CA GLY A 319 -20.26 7.70 -13.36
C GLY A 319 -19.59 8.98 -13.84
N ALA A 320 -19.46 9.98 -12.97
CA ALA A 320 -18.80 11.25 -13.26
C ALA A 320 -17.32 11.05 -13.63
N THR A 321 -16.62 10.19 -12.91
CA THR A 321 -15.21 9.84 -13.16
C THR A 321 -15.02 9.21 -14.54
N LEU A 322 -15.93 8.34 -14.98
CA LEU A 322 -15.85 7.72 -16.31
C LEU A 322 -15.98 8.74 -17.45
N MET A 323 -16.75 9.81 -17.26
CA MET A 323 -16.95 10.86 -18.27
C MET A 323 -15.67 11.66 -18.55
N VAL A 324 -14.86 11.86 -17.52
CA VAL A 324 -13.66 12.71 -17.60
C VAL A 324 -12.37 11.93 -17.81
N LYS A 325 -12.43 10.60 -17.72
CA LYS A 325 -11.30 9.69 -17.94
C LYS A 325 -10.53 10.03 -19.21
N ASP A 326 -11.21 10.04 -20.34
CA ASP A 326 -10.55 10.16 -21.64
C ASP A 326 -9.94 11.56 -21.80
N SER A 327 -10.62 12.58 -21.25
CA SER A 327 -10.09 13.95 -21.19
C SER A 327 -8.82 14.04 -20.34
N TRP A 328 -8.79 13.35 -19.20
CA TRP A 328 -7.60 13.29 -18.35
C TRP A 328 -6.45 12.52 -19.03
N GLN A 329 -6.75 11.39 -19.67
CA GLN A 329 -5.76 10.62 -20.43
C GLN A 329 -5.17 11.45 -21.57
N ASP A 330 -6.01 12.17 -22.32
CA ASP A 330 -5.58 13.09 -23.36
C ASP A 330 -4.70 14.19 -22.77
N TYR A 331 -5.11 14.84 -21.70
CA TYR A 331 -4.27 15.86 -21.03
C TYR A 331 -2.88 15.30 -20.67
N PHE A 332 -2.84 14.08 -20.14
CA PHE A 332 -1.60 13.48 -19.66
C PHE A 332 -0.70 12.97 -20.79
N PHE A 333 -1.24 12.38 -21.85
CA PHE A 333 -0.46 11.68 -22.88
C PHE A 333 -0.41 12.37 -24.25
N LYS A 334 -1.33 13.29 -24.55
CA LYS A 334 -1.41 13.89 -25.89
C LYS A 334 -0.13 14.62 -26.27
N GLY A 335 0.34 14.33 -27.48
CA GLY A 335 1.57 14.90 -28.02
C GLY A 335 2.86 14.27 -27.46
N GLN A 336 2.77 13.26 -26.59
CA GLN A 336 3.93 12.50 -26.15
C GLN A 336 4.24 11.38 -27.15
N ASP A 337 5.53 11.20 -27.45
CA ASP A 337 6.01 10.08 -28.23
C ASP A 337 6.20 8.86 -27.33
N LEU A 338 5.16 8.02 -27.21
CA LEU A 338 5.14 6.85 -26.33
C LEU A 338 4.15 5.78 -26.82
N ASN A 339 4.25 4.59 -26.23
CA ASN A 339 3.31 3.49 -26.37
C ASN A 339 2.54 3.30 -25.05
N ILE A 340 1.22 3.44 -25.10
CA ILE A 340 0.32 3.28 -23.94
C ILE A 340 -0.19 1.84 -23.95
N GLY A 341 0.01 1.14 -22.83
CA GLY A 341 -0.55 -0.19 -22.61
C GLY A 341 -1.93 -0.08 -21.96
N GLU A 342 -2.12 -0.81 -20.87
CA GLU A 342 -3.37 -0.81 -20.14
C GLU A 342 -3.53 0.45 -19.28
N VAL A 343 -4.71 1.08 -19.36
CA VAL A 343 -5.19 2.03 -18.35
C VAL A 343 -6.38 1.41 -17.64
N SER A 344 -6.13 0.83 -16.49
CA SER A 344 -7.15 0.16 -15.68
C SER A 344 -7.72 1.09 -14.62
N PHE A 345 -9.02 0.93 -14.43
CA PHE A 345 -9.82 1.60 -13.42
C PHE A 345 -10.13 0.58 -12.35
N VAL A 346 -9.64 0.82 -11.14
CA VAL A 346 -9.84 -0.14 -10.05
C VAL A 346 -10.66 0.53 -8.95
N PRO A 347 -11.92 0.09 -8.75
CA PRO A 347 -12.75 0.60 -7.67
C PRO A 347 -12.31 -0.03 -6.35
N TYR A 348 -11.72 0.78 -5.47
CA TYR A 348 -11.41 0.38 -4.10
C TYR A 348 -12.72 0.29 -3.29
N SER A 349 -13.24 -0.93 -3.11
CA SER A 349 -14.65 -1.16 -2.73
C SER A 349 -14.85 -1.73 -1.31
N HIS A 350 -13.83 -1.67 -0.45
CA HIS A 350 -13.86 -2.30 0.88
C HIS A 350 -14.42 -1.37 1.97
N THR A 351 -14.59 -0.09 1.65
CA THR A 351 -15.20 0.91 2.53
C THR A 351 -16.61 1.26 2.06
N HIS A 352 -17.38 1.98 2.87
CA HIS A 352 -18.65 2.58 2.45
C HIS A 352 -18.54 3.56 1.26
N LYS A 353 -17.32 4.01 0.93
CA LYS A 353 -17.01 4.86 -0.23
C LYS A 353 -16.17 4.08 -1.23
N THR A 354 -16.51 4.21 -2.51
CA THR A 354 -15.67 3.73 -3.61
C THR A 354 -14.65 4.79 -3.96
N HIS A 355 -13.35 4.45 -3.94
CA HIS A 355 -12.32 5.30 -4.53
C HIS A 355 -11.91 4.71 -5.88
N THR A 356 -11.69 5.56 -6.88
CA THR A 356 -11.29 5.13 -8.21
C THR A 356 -9.85 5.57 -8.44
N PHE A 357 -8.93 4.61 -8.44
CA PHE A 357 -7.56 4.89 -8.84
C PHE A 357 -7.31 4.43 -10.28
N LEU A 358 -6.37 5.12 -10.93
CA LEU A 358 -5.87 4.78 -12.25
C LEU A 358 -4.58 4.01 -12.10
N ASN A 359 -4.50 2.84 -12.74
CA ASN A 359 -3.25 2.14 -12.98
C ASN A 359 -2.93 2.21 -14.46
N ILE A 360 -1.74 2.70 -14.80
CA ILE A 360 -1.37 2.99 -16.18
C ILE A 360 0.00 2.41 -16.48
N TYR A 361 0.09 1.69 -17.59
CA TYR A 361 1.33 1.11 -18.11
C TYR A 361 1.71 1.82 -19.40
N PHE A 362 2.94 2.30 -19.52
CA PHE A 362 3.43 2.91 -20.77
C PHE A 362 4.95 2.86 -20.88
N THR A 363 5.46 3.07 -22.09
CA THR A 363 6.91 3.23 -22.33
C THR A 363 7.16 4.25 -23.43
N PHE A 364 8.32 4.90 -23.40
CA PHE A 364 8.75 5.77 -24.48
C PHE A 364 9.30 5.00 -25.70
N ASN A 365 9.55 3.70 -25.57
CA ASN A 365 9.96 2.84 -26.67
C ASN A 365 8.75 2.19 -27.34
N LYS A 366 8.46 2.59 -28.59
CA LYS A 366 7.31 2.08 -29.36
C LYS A 366 7.41 0.60 -29.75
N LYS A 367 8.57 -0.02 -29.60
CA LYS A 367 8.77 -1.44 -29.92
C LYS A 367 8.37 -2.35 -28.77
N ILE A 368 8.28 -1.83 -27.54
CA ILE A 368 7.98 -2.64 -26.37
C ILE A 368 6.48 -2.63 -26.09
N ASN A 369 5.93 -3.80 -25.80
CA ASN A 369 4.59 -3.96 -25.26
C ASN A 369 4.59 -3.58 -23.77
N PRO A 370 3.91 -2.49 -23.36
CA PRO A 370 3.97 -2.00 -21.98
C PRO A 370 3.31 -2.94 -20.97
N CYS A 371 2.42 -3.83 -21.40
CA CYS A 371 1.72 -4.76 -20.50
C CYS A 371 2.55 -6.00 -20.18
N THR A 372 3.45 -6.40 -21.08
CA THR A 372 4.29 -7.60 -20.90
C THR A 372 5.76 -7.27 -20.66
N GLY A 373 6.20 -6.07 -21.05
CA GLY A 373 7.58 -5.62 -21.04
C GLY A 373 8.41 -6.12 -22.23
N TYR A 374 7.90 -7.01 -23.08
CA TYR A 374 8.65 -7.59 -24.20
C TYR A 374 8.34 -6.90 -25.53
N GLU A 375 9.27 -7.00 -26.50
CA GLU A 375 9.07 -6.57 -27.89
C GLU A 375 7.98 -7.37 -28.62
#